data_AF-A0A6M2E0X2-F1
#
_entry.id   AF-A0A6M2E0X2-F1
#
_cell.length_a   1.000
_cell.length_b   1.000
_cell.length_c   1.000
_cell.angle_alpha   90.00
_cell.angle_beta   90.00
_cell.angle_gamma   90.00
#
_symmetry.space_group_name_H-M   'P 1'
#
loop_
_entity.id
_entity.type
_entity.pdbx_description
1 polymer ?
#
loop_
_entity_poly.entity_id
_entity_poly.type
_entity_poly.pdbx_seq_one_letter_code
_entity_poly.pdbx_strand_id
1 'polypeptide(L)'
;QFVMKARKICRALQEAGFWADFIDPYSGRPSLGPYTNATLLETDERYRHFGFTIEDLGCCKVITHHLWGSNAFVGCLFTNAPADSLEVQKILCEHNE
;
A
#
# COMPACT_ATOMS: atom_id res chain seq x y z
N GLN A 1 -2.67 11.85 -5.41
CA GLN A 1 -1.84 12.17 -4.22
C GLN A 1 -1.03 10.96 -3.74
N PHE A 2 -1.66 9.78 -3.58
CA PHE A 2 -0.97 8.53 -3.17
C PHE A 2 0.29 8.21 -3.99
N VAL A 3 0.18 8.06 -5.32
CA VAL A 3 1.31 7.71 -6.21
C VAL A 3 2.52 8.62 -6.01
N MET A 4 2.31 9.93 -5.88
CA MET A 4 3.40 10.88 -5.66
C MET A 4 4.09 10.70 -4.32
N LYS A 5 3.33 10.41 -3.23
CA LYS A 5 3.89 10.12 -1.92
C LYS A 5 4.59 8.76 -1.89
N ALA A 6 3.96 7.72 -2.43
CA ALA A 6 4.53 6.37 -2.50
C ALA A 6 5.85 6.36 -3.27
N ARG A 7 5.94 7.06 -4.41
CA ARG A 7 7.20 7.22 -5.15
C ARG A 7 8.31 7.89 -4.33
N LYS A 8 7.98 8.91 -3.52
CA LYS A 8 8.95 9.57 -2.63
C LYS A 8 9.46 8.61 -1.55
N ILE A 9 8.55 7.85 -0.93
CA ILE A 9 8.90 6.86 0.11
C ILE A 9 9.77 5.74 -0.48
N CYS A 10 9.36 5.15 -1.61
CA CYS A 10 10.17 4.12 -2.27
C CYS A 10 11.55 4.63 -2.63
N ARG A 11 11.65 5.86 -3.16
CA ARG A 11 12.94 6.46 -3.49
C ARG A 11 13.84 6.62 -2.26
N ALA A 12 13.30 7.12 -1.15
CA ALA A 12 14.06 7.28 0.08
C ALA A 12 14.60 5.94 0.62
N LEU A 13 13.76 4.89 0.60
CA LEU A 13 14.17 3.54 1.01
C LEU A 13 15.23 2.95 0.06
N GLN A 14 15.06 3.14 -1.24
CA GLN A 14 16.00 2.68 -2.27
C GLN A 14 17.36 3.39 -2.17
N GLU A 15 17.38 4.70 -1.91
CA GLU A 15 18.61 5.47 -1.69
C GLU A 15 19.34 5.02 -0.41
N ALA A 16 18.63 4.46 0.58
CA ALA A 16 19.20 3.83 1.77
C ALA A 16 19.64 2.37 1.56
N GLY A 17 19.50 1.81 0.35
CA GLY A 17 19.92 0.46 0.00
C GLY A 17 18.86 -0.63 0.21
N PHE A 18 17.63 -0.27 0.58
CA PHE A 18 16.52 -1.22 0.69
C PHE A 18 15.79 -1.38 -0.63
N TRP A 19 15.23 -2.55 -0.88
CA TRP A 19 14.23 -2.69 -1.94
C TRP A 19 12.91 -2.07 -1.46
N ALA A 20 12.25 -1.32 -2.34
CA ALA A 20 10.90 -0.83 -2.09
C ALA A 20 10.13 -0.68 -3.41
N ASP A 21 8.84 -0.98 -3.39
CA ASP A 21 7.90 -0.76 -4.48
C ASP A 21 6.50 -0.53 -3.90
N PHE A 22 5.57 -0.02 -4.70
CA PHE A 22 4.18 0.12 -4.33
C PHE A 22 3.28 -0.40 -5.44
N ILE A 23 2.04 -0.71 -5.08
CA ILE A 23 1.06 -1.17 -6.05
C ILE A 23 0.40 0.04 -6.69
N ASP A 24 0.52 0.13 -8.01
CA ASP A 24 -0.19 1.12 -8.80
C ASP A 24 -1.71 0.88 -8.65
N PRO A 25 -2.46 1.84 -8.11
CA PRO A 25 -3.86 1.60 -7.74
C PRO A 25 -4.78 1.43 -8.95
N TYR A 26 -4.35 1.88 -10.14
CA TYR A 26 -5.15 1.74 -11.35
C TYR A 26 -5.04 0.32 -11.93
N SER A 27 -3.83 -0.23 -11.97
CA SER A 27 -3.57 -1.55 -12.57
C SER A 27 -3.54 -2.71 -11.56
N GLY A 28 -3.39 -2.41 -10.27
CA GLY A 28 -3.15 -3.40 -9.23
C GLY A 28 -1.78 -4.06 -9.30
N ARG A 29 -0.82 -3.50 -10.03
CA ARG A 29 0.50 -4.12 -10.29
C ARG A 29 1.65 -3.36 -9.64
N PRO A 30 2.85 -3.99 -9.50
CA PRO A 30 4.04 -3.26 -9.08
C PRO A 30 4.27 -2.03 -9.96
N SER A 31 4.50 -0.87 -9.34
CA SER A 31 4.64 0.38 -10.08
C SER A 31 6.07 0.58 -10.61
N LEU A 32 7.08 0.07 -9.92
CA LEU A 32 8.49 0.24 -10.29
C LEU A 32 9.08 -1.05 -10.87
N GLY A 33 8.58 -2.20 -10.43
CA GLY A 33 8.97 -3.51 -10.92
C GLY A 33 8.44 -3.84 -12.33
N PRO A 34 8.89 -4.98 -12.89
CA PRO A 34 8.40 -5.45 -14.18
C PRO A 34 6.92 -5.85 -14.12
N TYR A 35 6.29 -5.91 -15.28
CA TYR A 35 4.94 -6.43 -15.42
C TYR A 35 4.80 -7.84 -14.83
N THR A 36 3.68 -8.09 -14.15
CA THR A 36 3.30 -9.42 -13.69
C THR A 36 1.82 -9.69 -13.96
N ASN A 37 1.45 -10.98 -14.05
CA ASN A 37 0.04 -11.38 -14.14
C ASN A 37 -0.69 -11.28 -12.80
N ALA A 38 0.03 -11.22 -11.68
CA ALA A 38 -0.56 -11.06 -10.36
C ALA A 38 -0.96 -9.59 -10.15
N THR A 39 -2.09 -9.39 -9.48
CA THR A 39 -2.61 -8.07 -9.10
C THR A 39 -2.92 -8.03 -7.61
N LEU A 40 -2.98 -6.84 -7.04
CA LEU A 40 -3.54 -6.51 -5.72
C LEU A 40 -4.37 -5.23 -5.90
N LEU A 41 -5.68 -5.40 -6.08
CA LEU A 41 -6.60 -4.29 -6.32
C LEU A 41 -7.04 -3.63 -5.01
N GLU A 42 -7.61 -2.44 -5.09
CA GLU A 42 -8.01 -1.60 -3.93
C GLU A 42 -9.00 -2.27 -2.95
N THR A 43 -9.82 -3.22 -3.40
CA THR A 43 -10.81 -3.94 -2.58
C THR A 43 -10.53 -5.44 -2.48
N ASP A 44 -9.28 -5.84 -2.69
CA ASP A 44 -8.87 -7.24 -2.67
C ASP A 44 -9.16 -7.93 -1.31
N GLU A 45 -9.61 -9.18 -1.35
CA GLU A 45 -9.96 -9.94 -0.14
C GLU A 45 -8.80 -10.08 0.85
N ARG A 46 -7.56 -10.05 0.35
CA ARG A 46 -6.37 -10.16 1.22
C ARG A 46 -6.31 -9.03 2.24
N TYR A 47 -6.92 -7.88 2.00
CA TYR A 47 -7.03 -6.78 2.97
C TYR A 47 -7.76 -7.16 4.27
N ARG A 48 -8.55 -8.25 4.28
CA ARG A 48 -9.11 -8.82 5.53
C ARG A 48 -8.03 -9.16 6.56
N HIS A 49 -6.84 -9.52 6.10
CA HIS A 49 -5.70 -9.85 6.98
C HIS A 49 -4.89 -8.62 7.41
N PHE A 50 -5.20 -7.44 6.86
CA PHE A 50 -4.52 -6.17 7.12
C PHE A 50 -5.41 -5.17 7.90
N GLY A 51 -6.39 -5.68 8.66
CA GLY A 51 -7.23 -4.86 9.54
C GLY A 51 -8.42 -4.17 8.88
N PHE A 52 -8.77 -4.54 7.64
CA PHE A 52 -9.96 -4.04 6.94
C PHE A 52 -11.07 -5.08 6.92
N THR A 53 -12.31 -4.63 6.79
CA THR A 53 -13.44 -5.51 6.44
C THR A 53 -13.66 -5.46 4.94
N ILE A 54 -13.79 -6.63 4.30
CA ILE A 54 -14.17 -6.75 2.88
C ILE A 54 -15.53 -7.42 2.80
N GLU A 55 -16.51 -6.72 2.25
CA GLU A 55 -17.82 -7.25 1.91
C GLU A 55 -17.87 -7.63 0.43
N ASP A 56 -18.35 -8.84 0.13
CA ASP A 56 -18.48 -9.35 -1.24
C ASP A 56 -19.94 -9.23 -1.69
N LEU A 57 -20.19 -8.41 -2.71
CA LEU A 57 -21.50 -8.16 -3.29
C LEU A 57 -21.72 -8.96 -4.59
N GLY A 58 -20.87 -9.96 -4.85
CA GLY A 58 -20.89 -10.80 -6.04
C GLY A 58 -20.14 -10.14 -7.21
N CYS A 59 -20.65 -9.04 -7.75
CA CYS A 59 -20.03 -8.36 -8.90
C CYS A 59 -18.92 -7.37 -8.50
N CYS A 60 -18.86 -6.98 -7.23
CA CYS A 60 -17.86 -6.08 -6.69
C CYS A 60 -17.60 -6.37 -5.21
N LYS A 61 -16.54 -5.77 -4.69
CA LYS A 61 -16.13 -5.87 -3.30
C LYS A 61 -16.02 -4.49 -2.70
N VAL A 62 -16.45 -4.34 -1.45
CA VAL A 62 -16.39 -3.08 -0.70
C VAL A 62 -15.39 -3.23 0.42
N ILE A 63 -14.39 -2.35 0.44
CA ILE A 63 -13.45 -2.22 1.54
C ILE A 63 -13.97 -1.22 2.57
N THR A 64 -13.93 -1.59 3.84
CA THR A 64 -14.41 -0.78 4.96
C THR A 64 -13.32 -0.68 6.03
N HIS A 65 -12.99 0.56 6.40
CA HIS A 65 -12.13 0.88 7.54
C HIS A 65 -12.97 1.06 8.81
N HIS A 66 -12.51 0.51 9.93
CA HIS A 66 -13.23 0.54 11.21
C HIS A 66 -13.61 1.94 11.71
N LEU A 67 -12.84 2.98 11.39
CA LEU A 67 -13.16 4.38 11.77
C LEU A 67 -13.78 5.20 10.63
N TRP A 68 -13.43 4.91 9.38
CA TRP A 68 -13.80 5.75 8.23
C TRP A 68 -14.92 5.16 7.38
N GLY A 69 -15.39 3.96 7.72
CA GLY A 69 -16.35 3.21 6.92
C GLY A 69 -15.80 2.93 5.53
N SER A 70 -16.66 3.07 4.52
CA SER A 70 -16.30 2.96 3.10
C SER A 70 -15.72 4.26 2.52
N ASN A 71 -15.52 5.31 3.32
CA ASN A 71 -14.92 6.57 2.88
C ASN A 71 -13.39 6.51 2.99
N ALA A 72 -12.78 5.48 2.40
CA ALA A 72 -11.35 5.26 2.45
C ALA A 72 -10.82 4.82 1.08
N PHE A 73 -9.62 5.29 0.75
CA PHE A 73 -8.82 4.80 -0.35
C PHE A 73 -7.61 4.07 0.23
N VAL A 74 -7.37 2.82 -0.16
CA VAL A 74 -6.30 1.99 0.38
C VAL A 74 -5.28 1.68 -0.73
N GLY A 75 -4.00 1.88 -0.41
CA GLY A 75 -2.89 1.55 -1.28
C GLY A 75 -1.77 0.86 -0.49
N CYS A 76 -1.02 0.00 -1.15
CA CYS A 76 0.05 -0.78 -0.53
C CYS A 76 1.43 -0.34 -1.02
N LEU A 77 2.37 -0.25 -0.07
CA LEU A 77 3.80 -0.14 -0.30
C LEU A 77 4.49 -1.32 0.38
N PHE A 78 5.49 -1.89 -0.28
CA PHE A 78 6.25 -3.03 0.19
C PHE A 78 7.73 -2.66 0.22
N THR A 79 8.44 -3.14 1.22
CA THR A 79 9.88 -2.98 1.35
C THR A 79 10.48 -4.16 2.11
N ASN A 80 11.78 -4.39 1.91
CA ASN A 80 12.56 -5.31 2.74
C ASN A 80 13.27 -4.59 3.91
N ALA A 81 13.07 -3.27 4.06
CA ALA A 81 13.58 -2.53 5.21
C ALA A 81 12.97 -3.09 6.52
N PRO A 82 13.80 -3.40 7.52
CA PRO A 82 13.32 -3.80 8.84
C PRO A 82 12.42 -2.73 9.47
N ALA A 83 11.40 -3.14 10.21
CA ALA A 83 10.46 -2.21 10.83
C ALA A 83 11.13 -1.26 11.84
N ASP A 84 12.24 -1.68 12.45
CA ASP A 84 13.06 -0.93 13.40
C ASP A 84 14.16 -0.10 12.73
N SER A 85 14.26 -0.08 11.39
CA SER A 85 15.24 0.76 10.70
C SER A 85 14.92 2.24 10.88
N LEU A 86 15.96 3.07 10.91
CA LEU A 86 15.80 4.52 11.08
C LEU A 86 14.96 5.13 9.93
N GLU A 87 15.10 4.59 8.73
CA GLU A 87 14.37 5.02 7.54
C GLU A 87 12.86 4.77 7.69
N VAL A 88 12.47 3.56 8.11
CA VAL A 88 11.05 3.20 8.31
C VAL A 88 10.46 3.99 9.47
N GLN A 89 11.19 4.13 10.59
CA GLN A 89 10.74 4.92 11.73
C GLN A 89 10.48 6.39 11.37
N LYS A 90 11.36 7.02 10.57
CA LYS A 90 11.14 8.39 10.07
C LYS A 90 9.86 8.49 9.24
N ILE A 91 9.65 7.56 8.30
CA ILE A 91 8.44 7.55 7.45
C ILE A 91 7.17 7.44 8.31
N LEU A 92 7.17 6.56 9.30
CA LEU A 92 6.03 6.35 10.19
C LEU A 92 5.76 7.57 11.10
N CYS A 93 6.80 8.21 11.62
CA CYS A 93 6.64 9.38 12.50
C CYS A 93 6.18 10.63 11.75
N GLU A 94 6.64 10.86 10.52
CA GLU A 94 6.30 12.05 9.71
C GLU A 94 4.82 12.10 9.26
N HIS A 95 4.06 11.02 9.43
CA HIS A 95 2.70 10.88 8.89
C HIS A 95 1.62 10.63 9.96
N ASN A 96 1.95 10.83 11.24
CA ASN A 96 1.00 10.72 12.37
C ASN A 96 0.36 12.07 12.78
N GLU A 97 0.36 13.07 11.89
CA GLU A 97 -0.33 14.35 12.05
C GLU A 97 -1.59 14.46 11.18
#